data_AF-A0A7G7VI35-F1
#
_entry.id   AF-A0A7G7VI35-F1
#
_cell.length_a   1.000
_cell.length_b   1.000
_cell.length_c   1.000
_cell.angle_alpha   90.00
_cell.angle_beta   90.00
_cell.angle_gamma   90.00
#
_symmetry.space_group_name_H-M   'P 1'
#
loop_
_entity.id
_entity.type
_entity.pdbx_description
1 polymer ?
#
loop_
_entity_poly.entity_id
_entity_poly.type
_entity_poly.pdbx_seq_one_letter_code
_entity_poly.pdbx_strand_id
1 'polypeptide(L)'
;MNKQEIAKIIESKAAEYGLKLQESTMGWANESNHDSYIRIEVRKERDYDKTDWEARKVFWDIKANAGICQMGGDPTPEELLKAADEIARGAKFTADINSMELSCIEIF
;
A
#
# COMPACT_ATOMS: atom_id res chain seq x y z
N MET A 1 15.32 1.60 7.39
CA MET A 1 14.50 1.78 8.62
C MET A 1 14.17 0.41 9.20
N ASN A 2 13.62 0.34 10.42
CA ASN A 2 13.08 -0.92 10.92
C ASN A 2 11.61 -1.11 10.47
N LYS A 3 11.12 -2.35 10.54
CA LYS A 3 9.78 -2.70 10.06
C LYS A 3 8.65 -1.93 10.77
N GLN A 4 8.80 -1.67 12.08
CA GLN A 4 7.77 -0.99 12.88
C GLN A 4 7.67 0.50 12.53
N GLU A 5 8.78 1.16 12.20
CA GLU A 5 8.77 2.56 11.74
C GLU A 5 8.05 2.69 10.39
N ILE A 6 8.31 1.76 9.47
CA ILE A 6 7.64 1.72 8.16
C ILE A 6 6.13 1.50 8.35
N ALA A 7 5.72 0.57 9.23
CA ALA A 7 4.33 0.33 9.53
C ALA A 7 3.62 1.62 10.00
N LYS A 8 4.23 2.36 10.94
CA LYS A 8 3.68 3.64 11.44
C LYS A 8 3.54 4.69 10.35
N ILE A 9 4.51 4.81 9.45
CA ILE A 9 4.44 5.75 8.32
C ILE A 9 3.27 5.40 7.40
N ILE A 10 3.17 4.11 7.03
CA ILE A 10 2.11 3.61 6.14
C ILE A 10 0.73 3.84 6.77
N GLU A 11 0.55 3.46 8.04
CA GLU A 11 -0.73 3.61 8.76
C GLU A 11 -1.10 5.09 8.95
N SER A 12 -0.14 5.94 9.32
CA SER A 12 -0.36 7.38 9.46
C SER A 12 -0.78 8.00 8.14
N LYS A 13 -0.10 7.67 7.04
CA LYS A 13 -0.44 8.19 5.72
C LYS A 13 -1.78 7.65 5.22
N ALA A 14 -2.07 6.37 5.42
CA ALA A 14 -3.36 5.81 5.07
C ALA A 14 -4.51 6.56 5.79
N ALA A 15 -4.34 6.86 7.09
CA ALA A 15 -5.32 7.60 7.86
C ALA A 15 -5.57 9.03 7.33
N GLU A 16 -4.53 9.73 6.86
CA GLU A 16 -4.68 11.05 6.21
C GLU A 16 -5.58 11.00 4.96
N TYR A 17 -5.56 9.88 4.25
CA TYR A 17 -6.40 9.64 3.08
C TYR A 17 -7.73 8.95 3.43
N GLY A 18 -8.05 8.78 4.71
CA GLY A 18 -9.26 8.09 5.16
C GLY A 18 -9.29 6.60 4.76
N LEU A 19 -8.11 6.00 4.61
CA LEU A 19 -7.90 4.59 4.31
C LEU A 19 -7.53 3.85 5.59
N LYS A 20 -7.93 2.58 5.68
CA LYS A 20 -7.50 1.67 6.74
C LYS A 20 -6.73 0.52 6.10
N LEU A 21 -5.45 0.42 6.44
CA LEU A 21 -4.60 -0.69 6.02
C LEU A 21 -4.35 -1.61 7.21
N GLN A 22 -4.36 -2.91 6.95
CA GLN A 22 -4.00 -3.94 7.92
C GLN A 22 -2.68 -4.58 7.51
N GLU A 23 -1.81 -4.83 8.48
CA GLU A 23 -0.57 -5.56 8.26
C GLU A 23 -0.86 -7.05 7.99
N SER A 24 -0.13 -7.60 7.03
CA SER A 24 -0.12 -9.01 6.67
C SER A 24 1.32 -9.53 6.60
N THR A 25 1.51 -10.82 6.38
CA THR A 25 2.85 -11.45 6.30
C THR A 25 3.75 -10.79 5.25
N MET A 26 3.17 -10.30 4.14
CA MET A 26 3.91 -9.79 2.97
C MET A 26 3.89 -8.25 2.84
N GLY A 27 3.28 -7.53 3.78
CA GLY A 27 3.14 -6.08 3.71
C GLY A 27 1.83 -5.59 4.33
N TRP A 28 1.14 -4.65 3.70
CA TRP A 28 -0.11 -4.05 4.17
C TRP A 28 -1.15 -4.01 3.06
N ALA A 29 -2.42 -4.19 3.39
CA ALA A 29 -3.50 -4.08 2.42
C ALA A 29 -4.75 -3.46 3.05
N ASN A 30 -5.58 -2.79 2.24
CA ASN A 30 -6.88 -2.37 2.73
C ASN A 30 -7.82 -3.57 2.82
N GLU A 31 -8.78 -3.50 3.73
CA GLU A 31 -9.88 -4.44 3.75
C GLU A 31 -10.80 -4.12 2.56
N SER A 32 -10.61 -4.81 1.44
CA SER A 32 -11.49 -4.70 0.28
C SER A 32 -12.74 -5.55 0.53
N ASN A 33 -13.87 -4.90 0.81
CA ASN A 33 -15.18 -5.54 0.87
C ASN A 33 -15.97 -5.28 -0.43
N HIS A 34 -17.19 -5.84 -0.53
CA HIS A 34 -18.09 -5.64 -1.68
C HIS A 34 -18.51 -4.16 -1.89
N ASP A 35 -18.21 -3.27 -0.95
CA ASP A 35 -18.54 -1.84 -1.04
C ASP A 35 -17.33 -0.97 -1.37
N SER A 36 -16.15 -1.57 -1.57
CA SER A 36 -14.89 -0.89 -1.88
C SER A 36 -14.67 -0.89 -3.40
N TYR A 37 -14.43 0.29 -3.97
CA TYR A 37 -14.15 0.41 -5.40
C TYR A 37 -12.68 0.14 -5.74
N ILE A 38 -11.80 0.31 -4.76
CA ILE A 38 -10.37 0.07 -4.94
C ILE A 38 -9.80 -0.94 -3.93
N ARG A 39 -8.74 -1.60 -4.37
CA ARG A 39 -7.84 -2.39 -3.56
C ARG A 39 -6.47 -1.72 -3.54
N ILE A 40 -5.90 -1.58 -2.36
CA ILE A 40 -4.58 -1.01 -2.10
C ILE A 40 -3.72 -2.08 -1.46
N GLU A 41 -2.51 -2.23 -1.96
CA GLU A 41 -1.51 -3.13 -1.41
C GLU A 41 -0.15 -2.44 -1.34
N VAL A 42 0.46 -2.47 -0.17
CA VAL A 42 1.83 -2.05 0.06
C VAL A 42 2.65 -3.31 0.33
N ARG A 43 3.62 -3.63 -0.52
CA ARG A 43 4.40 -4.86 -0.45
C ARG A 43 5.87 -4.58 -0.21
N LYS A 44 6.54 -5.56 0.40
CA LYS A 44 8.00 -5.62 0.42
C LYS A 44 8.49 -6.32 -0.84
N GLU A 45 9.30 -5.64 -1.63
CA GLU A 45 9.98 -6.19 -2.79
C GLU A 45 11.46 -6.37 -2.45
N ARG A 46 12.01 -7.55 -2.73
CA ARG A 46 13.42 -7.81 -2.43
C ARG A 46 14.28 -7.13 -3.48
N ASP A 47 15.21 -6.30 -3.04
CA ASP A 47 16.29 -5.80 -3.89
C ASP A 47 17.43 -6.83 -3.85
N TYR A 48 17.54 -7.63 -4.92
CA TYR A 48 18.57 -8.65 -5.05
C TYR A 48 19.97 -8.07 -5.24
N ASP A 49 20.07 -6.85 -5.79
CA ASP A 49 21.36 -6.21 -6.07
C ASP A 49 21.97 -5.63 -4.79
N LYS A 50 21.14 -5.19 -3.84
CA LYS A 50 21.59 -4.68 -2.52
C LYS A 50 21.62 -5.72 -1.41
N THR A 51 21.06 -6.91 -1.63
CA THR A 51 21.02 -7.98 -0.62
C THR A 51 22.41 -8.59 -0.45
N ASP A 52 22.89 -8.63 0.80
CA ASP A 52 24.17 -9.22 1.18
C ASP A 52 23.93 -10.59 1.83
N TRP A 53 24.10 -11.64 1.03
CA TRP A 53 23.88 -13.02 1.45
C TRP A 53 24.91 -13.51 2.47
N GLU A 54 26.17 -13.08 2.35
CA GLU A 54 27.27 -13.45 3.25
C GLU A 54 27.04 -12.86 4.64
N ALA A 55 26.62 -11.60 4.72
CA ALA A 55 26.25 -10.96 5.97
C ALA A 55 24.81 -11.28 6.44
N ARG A 56 24.09 -12.14 5.70
CA ARG A 56 22.69 -12.53 5.95
C ARG A 56 21.74 -11.33 6.08
N LYS A 57 21.95 -10.29 5.28
CA LYS A 57 21.16 -9.05 5.23
C LYS A 57 20.34 -8.99 3.95
N VAL A 58 19.02 -9.06 4.07
CA VAL A 58 18.09 -8.85 2.95
C VAL A 58 17.67 -7.39 2.90
N PHE A 59 17.78 -6.79 1.72
CA PHE A 59 17.24 -5.46 1.46
C PHE A 59 15.83 -5.56 0.88
N TRP A 60 14.91 -4.82 1.49
CA TRP A 60 13.50 -4.77 1.09
C TRP A 60 13.12 -3.34 0.74
N ASP A 61 12.70 -3.13 -0.50
CA ASP A 61 12.01 -1.93 -0.95
C ASP A 61 10.53 -2.04 -0.63
N ILE A 62 9.90 -0.91 -0.31
CA ILE A 62 8.46 -0.85 -0.07
C ILE A 62 7.79 -0.22 -1.28
N LYS A 63 6.84 -0.94 -1.89
CA LYS A 63 6.09 -0.48 -3.06
C LYS A 63 4.60 -0.51 -2.78
N ALA A 64 3.91 0.59 -3.09
CA ALA A 64 2.47 0.73 -2.97
C ALA A 64 1.81 0.65 -4.35
N ASN A 65 0.74 -0.14 -4.44
CA ASN A 65 -0.07 -0.35 -5.62
C ASN A 65 -1.55 -0.13 -5.28
N ALA A 66 -2.29 0.47 -6.20
CA ALA A 66 -3.74 0.57 -6.14
C ALA A 66 -4.33 -0.01 -7.43
N GLY A 67 -5.42 -0.75 -7.29
CA GLY A 67 -6.17 -1.31 -8.41
C GLY A 67 -7.65 -1.11 -8.20
N ILE A 68 -8.39 -0.97 -9.30
CA ILE A 68 -9.85 -0.95 -9.28
C ILE A 68 -10.31 -2.40 -9.12
N CYS A 69 -11.09 -2.71 -8.09
CA CYS A 69 -11.61 -4.07 -7.85
C CYS A 69 -13.10 -4.21 -8.18
N GLN A 70 -13.82 -3.10 -8.36
CA GLN A 70 -15.23 -3.10 -8.73
C GLN A 70 -15.50 -2.03 -9.78
N MET A 71 -15.93 -2.45 -10.96
CA MET A 71 -16.32 -1.56 -12.05
C MET A 71 -17.36 -2.24 -12.94
N GLY A 72 -18.41 -1.50 -13.33
CA GLY A 72 -19.52 -2.00 -14.15
C GLY A 72 -20.88 -1.99 -13.42
N GLY A 73 -21.92 -2.46 -14.11
CA GLY A 73 -23.31 -2.37 -13.65
C GLY A 73 -23.95 -1.02 -13.99
N ASP A 74 -25.07 -0.71 -13.32
CA ASP A 74 -25.84 0.53 -13.49
C ASP A 74 -25.79 1.36 -12.18
N PRO A 75 -24.60 1.86 -11.76
CA PRO A 75 -24.47 2.61 -10.53
C PRO A 75 -25.18 3.97 -10.60
N THR A 76 -25.65 4.46 -9.46
CA THR A 76 -26.22 5.80 -9.38
C THR A 76 -25.13 6.88 -9.54
N PRO A 77 -25.50 8.13 -9.90
CA PRO A 77 -24.54 9.24 -9.90
C PRO A 77 -23.78 9.40 -8.58
N GLU A 78 -24.43 9.18 -7.43
CA GLU A 78 -23.81 9.26 -6.10
C GLU A 78 -22.76 8.16 -5.89
N GLU A 79 -23.04 6.94 -6.35
CA GLU A 79 -22.10 5.82 -6.32
C GLU A 79 -20.89 6.08 -7.21
N LEU A 80 -21.09 6.66 -8.40
CA LEU A 80 -20.01 7.06 -9.30
C LEU A 80 -19.11 8.13 -8.66
N LEU A 81 -19.69 9.14 -8.02
CA LEU A 81 -18.93 10.19 -7.33
C LEU A 81 -18.15 9.64 -6.13
N LYS A 82 -18.76 8.73 -5.36
CA LYS A 82 -18.08 8.03 -4.27
C LYS A 82 -16.90 7.20 -4.79
N ALA A 83 -17.09 6.44 -5.87
CA ALA A 83 -16.04 5.66 -6.50
C ALA A 83 -14.88 6.54 -6.99
N ALA A 84 -15.20 7.67 -7.64
CA ALA A 84 -14.19 8.62 -8.12
C ALA A 84 -13.37 9.23 -6.98
N ASP A 85 -14.01 9.61 -5.86
CA ASP A 85 -13.32 10.09 -4.67
C ASP A 85 -12.39 9.02 -4.08
N GLU A 86 -12.89 7.79 -3.93
CA GLU A 86 -12.11 6.67 -3.39
C GLU A 86 -10.88 6.37 -4.25
N ILE A 87 -11.06 6.31 -5.58
CA ILE A 87 -9.97 6.14 -6.56
C ILE A 87 -8.95 7.28 -6.42
N ALA A 88 -9.39 8.53 -6.34
CA ALA A 88 -8.51 9.68 -6.21
C ALA A 88 -7.68 9.63 -4.92
N ARG A 89 -8.30 9.26 -3.79
CA ARG A 89 -7.60 9.12 -2.50
C ARG A 89 -6.60 7.97 -2.54
N GLY A 90 -6.97 6.81 -3.10
CA GLY A 90 -6.08 5.68 -3.27
C GLY A 90 -4.87 5.97 -4.15
N ALA A 91 -5.08 6.64 -5.29
CA ALA A 91 -4.01 7.01 -6.20
C ALA A 91 -3.02 8.01 -5.57
N LYS A 92 -3.51 8.99 -4.81
CA LYS A 92 -2.65 9.94 -4.09
C LYS A 92 -1.84 9.24 -2.99
N PHE A 93 -2.48 8.38 -2.21
CA PHE A 93 -1.80 7.59 -1.18
C PHE A 93 -0.66 6.76 -1.76
N THR A 94 -0.90 6.02 -2.86
CA THR A 94 0.14 5.18 -3.46
C THR A 94 1.29 5.98 -4.06
N ALA A 95 0.98 7.11 -4.70
CA ALA A 95 2.00 8.03 -5.19
C ALA A 95 2.88 8.56 -4.06
N ASP A 96 2.27 9.00 -2.96
CA ASP A 96 2.98 9.51 -1.79
C ASP A 96 3.91 8.45 -1.18
N ILE A 97 3.40 7.24 -0.92
CA ILE A 97 4.22 6.16 -0.36
C ILE A 97 5.40 5.82 -1.28
N ASN A 98 5.16 5.71 -2.59
CA ASN A 98 6.24 5.41 -3.54
C ASN A 98 7.27 6.54 -3.64
N SER A 99 6.86 7.80 -3.49
CA SER A 99 7.76 8.96 -3.50
C SER A 99 8.69 9.04 -2.28
N MET A 100 8.32 8.37 -1.18
CA MET A 100 9.14 8.32 0.03
C MET A 100 10.31 7.35 -0.07
N GLU A 101 10.36 6.49 -1.10
CA GLU A 101 11.44 5.52 -1.34
C GLU A 101 11.79 4.68 -0.10
N LEU A 102 10.75 4.26 0.64
CA LEU A 102 10.91 3.55 1.90
C LEU A 102 11.59 2.19 1.68
N SER A 103 12.54 1.86 2.55
CA SER A 103 13.24 0.58 2.55
C SER A 103 13.64 0.11 3.95
N CYS A 104 13.70 -1.21 4.13
CA CYS A 104 14.24 -1.84 5.35
C CYS A 104 15.26 -2.93 5.04
N ILE A 105 16.07 -3.22 6.05
CA ILE A 105 17.03 -4.32 6.04
C ILE A 105 16.60 -5.31 7.10
N GLU A 106 16.51 -6.58 6.74
CA GLU A 106 16.23 -7.68 7.67
C GLU A 106 17.45 -8.60 7.74
N ILE A 107 17.87 -8.94 8.96
CA ILE A 107 18.94 -9.91 9.22
C ILE A 107 18.26 -11.23 9.59
N PHE A 108 18.65 -12.33 8.95
CA PHE A 108 18.12 -13.66 9.24
C PHE A 108 19.22 -14.64 9.62
#